data_AF-A0A1J3IWM5-F1
#
_entry.id   AF-A0A1J3IWM5-F1
#
_cell.length_a   1.000
_cell.length_b   1.000
_cell.length_c   1.000
_cell.angle_alpha   90.00
_cell.angle_beta   90.00
_cell.angle_gamma   90.00
#
_symmetry.space_group_name_H-M   'P 1'
#
loop_
_entity.id
_entity.type
_entity.pdbx_description
1 polymer ?
#
loop_
_entity_poly.entity_id
_entity_poly.type
_entity_poly.pdbx_seq_one_letter_code
_entity_poly.pdbx_strand_id
1 'polypeptide(L)' 'VWSGHKDGKIRAWKMYQRVTGNADDSKPFKERLSWQAHRGPVNYIVMSSYGDMWSCSEGGVIKIWTLDSLEKSLVLKPE' A
#
# COMPACT_ATOMS: atom_id res chain seq x y z
N VAL A 1 -0.44 6.36 -3.56
CA VAL A 1 0.68 5.54 -4.10
C VAL A 1 0.74 4.23 -3.34
N TRP A 2 1.10 3.13 -3.99
CA TRP A 2 1.30 1.83 -3.35
C TRP A 2 2.75 1.40 -3.54
N SER A 3 3.31 0.69 -2.56
CA SER A 3 4.71 0.22 -2.62
C SER A 3 4.90 -1.09 -1.89
N GLY A 4 5.75 -1.96 -2.43
CA GLY A 4 6.26 -3.16 -1.77
C GLY A 4 7.57 -2.87 -1.04
N HIS A 5 7.81 -3.57 0.08
CA HIS A 5 8.94 -3.31 0.96
C HIS A 5 9.73 -4.57 1.31
N LYS A 6 10.98 -4.37 1.75
CA LYS A 6 11.91 -5.44 2.16
C LYS A 6 11.41 -6.24 3.36
N ASP A 7 10.60 -5.64 4.21
CA ASP A 7 9.97 -6.27 5.38
C ASP A 7 8.71 -7.11 5.03
N GLY A 8 8.41 -7.28 3.74
CA GLY A 8 7.26 -8.04 3.26
C GLY A 8 5.92 -7.31 3.40
N LYS A 9 5.95 -6.02 3.77
CA LYS A 9 4.76 -5.18 3.84
C LYS A 9 4.42 -4.53 2.52
N ILE A 10 3.14 -4.32 2.30
CA ILE A 10 2.64 -3.37 1.31
C ILE A 10 2.14 -2.14 2.06
N ARG A 11 2.48 -0.96 1.55
CA ARG A 11 2.12 0.33 2.14
C ARG A 11 1.34 1.17 1.14
N ALA A 12 0.31 1.84 1.64
CA ALA A 12 -0.46 2.86 0.93
C ALA A 12 -0.05 4.24 1.43
N TRP A 13 0.25 5.15 0.51
CA TRP A 13 0.67 6.51 0.80
C TRP A 13 -0.34 7.51 0.28
N LYS A 14 -0.81 8.38 1.17
CA LYS A 14 -1.57 9.58 0.83
C LYS A 14 -0.56 10.67 0.45
N MET A 15 -0.65 11.16 -0.78
CA MET A 15 0.10 12.32 -1.23
C MET A 15 -0.68 13.57 -0.82
N TYR A 16 -0.04 14.50 -0.12
CA TYR A 16 -0.63 15.81 0.14
C TYR A 16 -0.16 16.75 -0.95
N GLN A 17 -1.10 17.28 -1.72
CA GLN A 17 -0.80 18.33 -2.68
C GLN A 17 -0.55 19.62 -1.87
N ARG A 18 0.58 20.27 -2.13
CA ARG A 18 0.97 21.55 -1.52
C ARG A 18 0.03 22.67 -2.00
N VAL A 19 -1.21 22.69 -1.53
CA VAL A 19 -2.23 23.66 -1.98
C VAL A 19 -2.33 24.83 -0.99
N THR A 20 -1.93 24.65 0.27
CA THR A 20 -1.99 25.72 1.28
C THR A 20 -0.74 25.64 2.15
N GLY A 21 0.06 26.71 2.19
CA GLY A 21 1.32 26.82 2.92
C GLY A 21 1.22 26.78 4.46
N ASN A 22 0.31 25.98 5.01
CA ASN A 22 0.09 25.79 6.43
C ASN A 22 -0.32 24.34 6.73
N ALA A 23 0.64 23.42 6.68
CA ALA A 23 0.65 22.16 7.43
C ALA A 23 2.01 21.50 7.18
N ASP A 24 2.79 21.28 8.25
CA ASP A 24 4.03 20.48 8.34
C ASP A 24 4.52 19.93 6.98
N ASP A 25 5.17 20.83 6.22
CA ASP A 25 5.51 20.66 4.79
C ASP A 25 6.72 19.75 4.59
N SER A 26 7.11 19.02 5.64
CA SER A 26 8.33 18.23 5.72
C SER A 26 8.22 16.89 5.00
N LYS A 27 6.99 16.37 4.76
CA LYS A 27 6.78 15.05 4.14
C LYS A 27 5.65 15.05 3.11
N PRO A 28 5.96 14.99 1.80
CA PRO A 28 4.94 15.00 0.73
C PRO A 28 4.07 13.73 0.68
N PHE A 29 4.51 12.65 1.34
CA PHE A 29 3.79 11.39 1.45
C PHE A 29 3.59 11.01 2.91
N LYS A 30 2.36 10.67 3.28
CA LYS A 30 2.01 10.11 4.59
C LYS A 30 1.48 8.70 4.42
N GLU A 31 2.03 7.76 5.20
CA GLU A 31 1.52 6.40 5.26
C GLU A 31 0.07 6.40 5.78
N ARG A 32 -0.81 5.65 5.11
CA ARG A 32 -2.26 5.58 5.39
C ARG A 32 -2.68 4.16 5.78
N LEU A 33 -2.04 3.16 5.20
CA LEU A 33 -2.27 1.75 5.46
C LEU A 33 -0.94 1.00 5.29
N SER A 34 -0.71 0.02 6.15
CA SER A 34 0.43 -0.90 6.05
C SER A 34 0.00 -2.26 6.54
N TRP A 35 0.22 -3.31 5.76
CA TRP A 35 -0.09 -4.68 6.17
C TRP A 35 0.98 -5.68 5.73
N GLN A 36 1.06 -6.80 6.46
CA GLN A 36 1.98 -7.88 6.15
C GLN A 36 1.43 -8.70 4.97
N ALA A 37 2.01 -8.54 3.78
CA ALA A 37 1.56 -9.25 2.59
C ALA A 37 2.31 -10.58 2.42
N HIS A 38 3.63 -10.56 2.56
CA HIS A 38 4.52 -11.70 2.33
C HIS A 38 5.47 -11.93 3.51
N ARG A 39 6.10 -13.10 3.61
CA ARG A 39 7.11 -13.37 4.65
C ARG A 39 8.49 -12.79 4.29
N GLY A 40 8.76 -12.60 3.01
CA GLY A 40 9.98 -11.98 2.47
C GLY A 40 9.68 -10.70 1.69
N PRO A 41 10.70 -10.11 1.02
CA PRO A 41 10.55 -8.86 0.29
C PRO A 41 9.45 -8.90 -0.77
N VAL A 42 8.68 -7.81 -0.86
CA VAL A 42 7.71 -7.62 -1.96
C VAL A 42 8.43 -6.99 -3.15
N ASN A 43 8.69 -7.78 -4.19
CA ASN A 43 9.50 -7.36 -5.33
C ASN A 43 8.69 -6.69 -6.44
N TYR A 44 7.42 -7.08 -6.61
CA TYR A 44 6.54 -6.56 -7.65
C TYR A 44 5.14 -6.34 -7.11
N ILE A 45 4.49 -5.26 -7.57
CA ILE A 45 3.07 -4.98 -7.36
C ILE A 45 2.48 -4.49 -8.69
N VAL A 46 1.31 -5.00 -9.06
CA VAL A 46 0.54 -4.48 -10.20
C VAL A 46 -0.93 -4.36 -9.82
N MET A 47 -1.57 -3.28 -10.28
CA MET A 47 -3.02 -3.11 -10.20
C MET A 47 -3.62 -3.55 -11.53
N SER A 48 -4.59 -4.46 -11.49
CA SER A 48 -5.36 -4.81 -12.68
C SER A 48 -6.35 -3.68 -13.03
N SER A 49 -6.84 -3.66 -14.26
CA SER A 49 -7.93 -2.77 -14.67
C SER A 49 -9.25 -3.06 -13.93
N TYR A 50 -9.36 -4.22 -13.29
CA TYR A 50 -10.53 -4.62 -12.49
C TYR A 50 -10.42 -4.17 -11.03
N GLY A 51 -9.32 -3.53 -10.63
CA GLY A 51 -9.13 -3.00 -9.28
C GLY A 51 -8.44 -3.95 -8.30
N ASP A 52 -8.11 -5.17 -8.72
CA ASP A 52 -7.37 -6.11 -7.89
C ASP A 52 -5.89 -5.75 -7.84
N MET A 53 -5.28 -5.92 -6.65
CA MET A 53 -3.85 -5.79 -6.47
C MET A 53 -3.19 -7.16 -6.47
N TRP A 54 -2.17 -7.32 -7.29
CA TRP A 54 -1.32 -8.49 -7.32
C TRP A 54 0.04 -8.15 -6.74
N SER A 55 0.61 -9.04 -5.91
CA SER A 55 1.96 -8.88 -5.39
C SER A 55 2.76 -10.17 -5.40
N CYS A 56 4.05 -10.04 -5.68
CA CYS A 56 4.99 -11.15 -5.79
C CYS A 56 6.15 -11.01 -4.79
N SER A 57 6.54 -12.13 -4.18
CA SER A 57 7.66 -12.23 -3.25
C SER A 57 8.69 -13.24 -3.76
N GLU A 58 9.87 -13.19 -3.17
CA GLU A 58 10.89 -14.24 -3.29
C GLU A 58 10.28 -15.64 -3.03
N GLY A 59 10.76 -16.65 -3.75
CA GLY A 59 10.24 -18.03 -3.70
C GLY A 59 9.00 -18.27 -4.56
N GLY A 60 8.61 -17.33 -5.43
CA GLY A 60 7.53 -17.52 -6.41
C GLY A 60 6.12 -17.36 -5.82
N VAL A 61 5.99 -16.81 -4.61
CA VAL A 61 4.69 -16.60 -3.97
C VAL A 61 4.00 -15.40 -4.61
N ILE A 62 2.78 -15.63 -5.11
CA ILE A 62 1.90 -14.61 -5.66
C ILE A 62 0.63 -14.53 -4.82
N LYS A 63 0.22 -13.32 -4.45
CA LYS A 63 -1.03 -13.06 -3.73
C LYS A 63 -1.88 -12.02 -4.43
N ILE A 64 -3.19 -12.19 -4.34
CA ILE A 64 -4.20 -11.31 -4.93
C ILE A 64 -5.01 -10.68 -3.79
N TRP A 65 -5.22 -9.37 -3.86
CA TRP A 65 -6.03 -8.61 -2.93
C TRP A 65 -7.14 -7.93 -3.73
N THR A 66 -8.38 -8.36 -3.52
CA THR A 66 -9.52 -7.81 -4.23
C THR A 66 -9.89 -6.42 -3.73
N LEU A 67 -10.53 -5.62 -4.58
CA LEU A 67 -10.96 -4.27 -4.23
C LEU A 67 -11.82 -4.26 -2.95
N ASP A 68 -12.79 -5.18 -2.83
CA ASP A 68 -13.60 -5.38 -1.62
C ASP A 68 -12.76 -5.58 -0.36
N SER A 69 -11.70 -6.38 -0.46
CA SER A 69 -10.82 -6.67 0.68
C SER A 69 -10.01 -5.43 1.06
N LEU A 70 -9.59 -4.66 0.05
CA LEU A 70 -8.81 -3.44 0.22
C LEU A 70 -9.65 -2.31 0.81
N GLU A 71 -10.89 -2.14 0.34
CA GLU A 71 -11.83 -1.14 0.86
C GLU A 71 -12.14 -1.39 2.33
N LYS A 72 -12.45 -2.64 2.70
CA LYS A 72 -12.67 -3.01 4.11
C LYS A 72 -11.44 -2.69 4.97
N SER A 73 -10.24 -2.95 4.45
CA SER A 73 -8.99 -2.62 5.15
C SER A 73 -8.74 -1.11 5.29
N LEU A 74 -9.30 -0.27 4.42
CA LEU A 74 -9.11 1.19 4.44
C LEU A 74 -10.10 1.92 5.37
N VAL A 75 -11.22 1.26 5.70
CA VAL A 75 -12.26 1.78 6.60
C VAL A 75 -11.90 1.53 8.07
N LEU A 76 -11.12 0.50 8.36
CA LEU A 76 -10.64 0.22 9.72
C LEU A 76 -9.76 1.38 10.21
N LYS A 77 -10.26 2.11 11.20
CA LYS A 77 -9.45 3.08 11.94
C LYS A 77 -8.48 2.29 12.85
N PRO A 78 -7.23 2.74 13.02
CA PRO A 78 -6.39 2.20 14.07
C PRO A 78 -7.06 2.45 15.43
N GLU A 79 -7.20 1.41 16.25
CA GLU A 79 -7.50 1.55 17.69
C GLU A 79 -6.34 2.22 18.43
#